data_AF-A0A1Z9APK6-F1
#
_entry.id   AF-A0A1Z9APK6-F1
#
_cell.length_a   1.000
_cell.length_b   1.000
_cell.length_c   1.000
_cell.angle_alpha   90.00
_cell.angle_beta   90.00
_cell.angle_gamma   90.00
#
_symmetry.space_group_name_H-M   'P 1'
#
loop_
_entity.id
_entity.type
_entity.pdbx_description
1 polymer ?
#
loop_
_entity_poly.entity_id
_entity_poly.type
_entity_poly.pdbx_seq_one_letter_code
_entity_poly.pdbx_strand_id
1 'polypeptide(L)'
;MGTREINLLLSVAGDLPDRIRLIAPRSDLWFRCLDKSQMSGLVDSLGIPSAPLLPVSGNGAVKDAVESLGWPCVIKPVSEQTSICGEKALILRDPEGLQGFLNDASGSPEPLLVQKYFMGRRHNLYFLAEHGRIVDVEETRVDRTDRRNGTGLGVAGRRIQASPEWVSHLRKLVSSLDYHGMGCFQFLESEQTGEGCFLEVNARLGANYGHLQKSGADLLERWIEQASLNESRNEGRPETVRSLKYAWTYGELRSIERRWSDGSAGLGETAHDLWKMVESGLKADVHLDGSWRDPRPAWVLYRRYFASLLKRLYRKGRPVPKVSAHARPTQSALPR
;
A
#
# COMPACT_ATOMS: atom_id res chain seq x y z
N MET A 1 -0.42 11.52 -0.29
CA MET A 1 -0.34 11.93 1.13
C MET A 1 -0.06 10.68 1.94
N GLY A 2 0.92 10.70 2.83
CA GLY A 2 1.23 9.56 3.70
C GLY A 2 0.38 9.58 4.97
N THR A 3 0.47 8.49 5.74
CA THR A 3 -0.21 8.33 7.03
C THR A 3 0.14 9.47 8.01
N ARG A 4 1.38 9.96 7.97
CA ARG A 4 1.87 11.02 8.85
C ARG A 4 1.16 12.36 8.61
N GLU A 5 0.97 12.75 7.36
CA GLU A 5 0.32 14.03 7.05
C GLU A 5 -1.18 13.98 7.37
N ILE A 6 -1.83 12.81 7.19
CA ILE A 6 -3.24 12.64 7.60
C ILE A 6 -3.37 12.71 9.13
N ASN A 7 -2.47 12.06 9.89
CA ASN A 7 -2.46 12.18 11.35
C ASN A 7 -2.36 13.64 11.80
N LEU A 8 -1.48 14.42 11.17
CA LEU A 8 -1.30 15.84 11.49
C LEU A 8 -2.55 16.67 11.15
N LEU A 9 -3.17 16.42 9.99
CA LEU A 9 -4.42 17.10 9.63
C LEU A 9 -5.56 16.78 10.60
N LEU A 10 -5.71 15.52 10.97
CA LEU A 10 -6.75 15.07 11.89
C LEU A 10 -6.53 15.55 13.32
N SER A 11 -5.27 15.76 13.74
CA SER A 11 -4.98 16.30 15.07
C SER A 11 -5.31 17.78 15.23
N VAL A 12 -5.40 18.54 14.13
CA VAL A 12 -5.75 19.97 14.14
C VAL A 12 -7.14 20.23 13.55
N ALA A 13 -7.88 19.18 13.18
CA ALA A 13 -9.16 19.31 12.47
C ALA A 13 -10.19 20.11 13.26
N GLY A 14 -10.20 19.98 14.59
CA GLY A 14 -11.08 20.75 15.48
C GLY A 14 -10.70 22.23 15.63
N ASP A 15 -9.47 22.60 15.27
CA ASP A 15 -8.96 23.98 15.35
C ASP A 15 -9.07 24.73 14.02
N LEU A 16 -9.57 24.07 12.96
CA LEU A 16 -9.75 24.70 11.67
C LEU A 16 -10.87 25.74 11.75
N PRO A 17 -10.67 26.95 11.17
CA PRO A 17 -11.73 27.95 11.07
C PRO A 17 -12.99 27.40 10.38
N ASP A 18 -14.18 27.81 10.82
CA ASP A 18 -15.49 27.33 10.30
C ASP A 18 -15.65 27.39 8.77
N ARG A 19 -14.92 28.29 8.11
CA ARG A 19 -14.91 28.42 6.65
C ARG A 19 -14.15 27.30 5.93
N ILE A 20 -13.40 26.47 6.67
CA ILE A 20 -12.61 25.36 6.15
C ILE A 20 -13.31 24.08 6.57
N ARG A 21 -13.81 23.33 5.58
CA ARG A 21 -14.26 21.96 5.79
C ARG A 21 -13.15 20.99 5.42
N LEU A 22 -12.80 20.12 6.36
CA LEU A 22 -11.88 19.01 6.10
C LEU A 22 -12.68 17.80 5.60
N ILE A 23 -12.43 17.40 4.36
CA ILE A 23 -12.99 16.16 3.79
C ILE A 23 -12.01 15.03 4.09
N ALA A 24 -12.24 14.37 5.21
CA ALA A 24 -11.42 13.28 5.73
C ALA A 24 -12.31 12.29 6.49
N PRO A 25 -11.86 11.04 6.71
CA PRO A 25 -12.52 10.17 7.67
C PRO A 25 -12.53 10.82 9.06
N ARG A 26 -13.48 10.41 9.91
CA ARG A 26 -13.42 10.72 11.34
C ARG A 26 -12.12 10.19 11.95
N SER A 27 -11.56 10.93 12.90
CA SER A 27 -10.26 10.59 13.51
C SER A 27 -10.26 9.21 14.17
N ASP A 28 -11.32 8.85 14.88
CA ASP A 28 -11.46 7.54 15.52
C ASP A 28 -11.50 6.40 14.48
N LEU A 29 -12.26 6.58 13.40
CA LEU A 29 -12.32 5.63 12.28
C LEU A 29 -10.95 5.46 11.62
N TRP A 30 -10.25 6.57 11.38
CA TRP A 30 -8.90 6.55 10.81
C TRP A 30 -7.92 5.72 11.65
N PHE A 31 -7.83 5.99 12.96
CA PHE A 31 -6.93 5.25 13.84
C PHE A 31 -7.32 3.78 13.97
N ARG A 32 -8.62 3.47 14.02
CA ARG A 32 -9.11 2.08 14.06
C ARG A 32 -8.76 1.31 12.79
N CYS A 33 -8.81 1.95 11.63
CA CYS A 33 -8.42 1.33 10.35
C CYS A 33 -6.91 1.09 10.23
N LEU A 34 -6.07 1.91 10.88
CA LEU A 34 -4.62 1.72 10.91
C LEU A 34 -4.17 0.60 11.88
N ASP A 35 -4.97 0.30 12.89
CA ASP A 35 -4.67 -0.75 13.85
C ASP A 35 -5.01 -2.13 13.28
N LYS A 36 -3.99 -2.78 12.71
CA LYS A 36 -4.13 -4.12 12.11
C LYS A 36 -4.57 -5.20 13.11
N SER A 37 -4.22 -5.07 14.39
CA SER A 37 -4.59 -6.05 15.40
C SER A 37 -6.08 -5.94 15.71
N GLN A 38 -6.57 -4.73 15.96
CA GLN A 38 -8.00 -4.48 16.19
C GLN A 38 -8.83 -4.83 14.96
N MET A 39 -8.34 -4.48 13.77
CA MET A 39 -9.04 -4.78 12.52
C MET A 39 -9.13 -6.29 12.26
N SER A 40 -8.05 -7.05 12.54
CA SER A 40 -8.08 -8.51 12.41
C SER A 40 -9.12 -9.14 13.33
N GLY A 41 -9.16 -8.75 14.61
CA GLY A 41 -10.16 -9.25 15.55
C GLY A 41 -11.59 -8.91 15.13
N LEU A 42 -11.80 -7.70 14.60
CA LEU A 42 -13.11 -7.28 14.06
C LEU A 42 -13.52 -8.13 12.85
N VAL A 43 -12.62 -8.30 11.88
CA VAL A 43 -12.85 -9.08 10.65
C VAL A 43 -13.19 -10.53 10.98
N ASP A 44 -12.47 -11.15 11.91
CA ASP A 44 -12.76 -12.50 12.40
C ASP A 44 -14.14 -12.58 13.06
N SER A 45 -14.49 -11.62 13.94
CA SER A 45 -15.81 -11.59 14.60
C SER A 45 -16.98 -11.44 13.62
N LEU A 46 -16.74 -10.86 12.43
CA LEU A 46 -17.73 -10.68 11.37
C LEU A 46 -17.77 -11.86 10.39
N GLY A 47 -16.92 -12.87 10.58
CA GLY A 47 -16.79 -14.01 9.67
C GLY A 47 -16.34 -13.58 8.27
N ILE A 48 -15.44 -12.60 8.19
CA ILE A 48 -14.81 -12.20 6.94
C ILE A 48 -13.52 -13.03 6.79
N PRO A 49 -13.30 -13.73 5.66
CA PRO A 49 -12.11 -14.56 5.46
C PRO A 49 -10.83 -13.77 5.69
N SER A 50 -9.95 -14.25 6.56
CA SER A 50 -8.68 -13.62 6.90
C SER A 50 -7.62 -14.69 7.17
N ALA A 51 -6.36 -14.37 6.91
CA ALA A 51 -5.26 -15.27 7.25
C ALA A 51 -4.93 -15.13 8.75
N PRO A 52 -4.82 -16.26 9.49
CA PRO A 52 -4.54 -16.24 10.92
C PRO A 52 -3.36 -15.32 11.28
N LEU A 53 -3.56 -14.49 12.31
CA LEU A 53 -2.66 -13.42 12.72
C LEU A 53 -2.41 -13.49 14.23
N LEU A 54 -1.14 -13.42 14.63
CA LEU A 54 -0.71 -13.39 16.02
C LEU A 54 0.11 -12.12 16.30
N PRO A 55 -0.32 -11.23 17.22
CA PRO A 55 0.52 -10.14 17.70
C PRO A 55 1.62 -10.69 18.60
N VAL A 56 2.86 -10.21 18.41
CA VAL A 56 4.03 -10.69 19.14
C VAL A 56 4.95 -9.54 19.55
N SER A 57 5.61 -9.72 20.69
CA SER A 57 6.65 -8.83 21.21
C SER A 57 7.83 -9.67 21.67
N GLY A 58 9.03 -9.34 21.20
CA GLY A 58 10.24 -10.11 21.46
C GLY A 58 10.45 -11.30 20.50
N ASN A 59 11.73 -11.63 20.31
CA ASN A 59 12.20 -12.70 19.42
C ASN A 59 11.64 -14.09 19.78
N GLY A 60 11.49 -14.40 21.06
CA GLY A 60 10.92 -15.68 21.52
C GLY A 60 9.49 -15.87 21.04
N ALA A 61 8.65 -14.85 21.22
CA ALA A 61 7.25 -14.88 20.80
C ALA A 61 7.09 -14.98 19.26
N VAL A 62 7.99 -14.37 18.49
CA VAL A 62 8.02 -14.53 17.02
C VAL A 62 8.22 -15.99 16.66
N LYS A 63 9.20 -16.67 17.28
CA LYS A 63 9.49 -18.08 17.00
C LYS A 63 8.26 -18.96 17.30
N ASP A 64 7.68 -18.81 18.49
CA ASP A 64 6.51 -19.59 18.92
C ASP A 64 5.31 -19.38 17.99
N ALA A 65 5.07 -18.14 17.55
CA ALA A 65 3.99 -17.82 16.61
C ALA A 65 4.21 -18.44 15.22
N VAL A 66 5.46 -18.43 14.72
CA VAL A 66 5.81 -19.05 13.44
C VAL A 66 5.66 -20.58 13.50
N GLU A 67 6.09 -21.21 14.61
CA GLU A 67 5.90 -22.64 14.82
C GLU A 67 4.42 -23.03 14.89
N SER A 68 3.59 -22.20 15.53
CA SER A 68 2.14 -22.43 15.61
C SER A 68 1.42 -22.25 14.28
N LEU A 69 1.79 -21.27 13.46
CA LEU A 69 1.11 -20.96 12.19
C LEU A 69 1.64 -21.80 11.02
N GLY A 70 2.89 -22.26 11.12
CA GLY A 70 3.62 -22.99 10.10
C GLY A 70 3.97 -22.16 8.86
N TRP A 71 4.73 -22.77 7.96
CA TRP A 71 5.29 -22.11 6.78
C TRP A 71 4.34 -22.10 5.56
N PRO A 72 4.51 -21.15 4.62
CA PRO A 72 5.18 -19.86 4.82
C PRO A 72 4.36 -18.91 5.72
N CYS A 73 5.02 -17.92 6.30
CA CYS A 73 4.40 -16.87 7.12
C CYS A 73 4.94 -15.48 6.77
N VAL A 74 4.27 -14.44 7.24
CA VAL A 74 4.61 -13.03 7.02
C VAL A 74 4.84 -12.36 8.36
N ILE A 75 5.97 -11.68 8.51
CA ILE A 75 6.24 -10.80 9.64
C ILE A 75 6.07 -9.36 9.16
N LYS A 76 5.27 -8.58 9.90
CA LYS A 76 5.05 -7.15 9.61
C LYS A 76 4.94 -6.35 10.91
N PRO A 77 5.37 -5.08 10.93
CA PRO A 77 5.11 -4.22 12.08
C PRO A 77 3.62 -3.95 12.26
N VAL A 78 3.21 -3.75 13.52
CA VAL A 78 1.83 -3.31 13.82
C VAL A 78 1.55 -1.97 13.13
N SER A 79 2.47 -1.01 13.26
CA SER A 79 2.38 0.29 12.61
C SER A 79 2.73 0.23 11.12
N GLU A 80 1.90 0.86 10.27
CA GLU A 80 2.20 1.03 8.84
C GLU A 80 3.37 1.98 8.53
N GLN A 81 3.77 2.80 9.50
CA GLN A 81 4.81 3.82 9.30
C GLN A 81 6.21 3.24 9.45
N THR A 82 6.32 2.01 9.93
CA THR A 82 7.58 1.36 10.22
C THR A 82 7.85 0.26 9.21
N SER A 83 9.12 0.04 8.90
CA SER A 83 9.57 -1.06 8.05
C SER A 83 10.38 -2.05 8.87
N ILE A 84 10.35 -3.31 8.46
CA ILE A 84 11.17 -4.39 8.99
C ILE A 84 12.18 -4.77 7.91
N CYS A 85 13.47 -4.65 8.23
CA CYS A 85 14.56 -4.86 7.27
C CYS A 85 14.41 -4.02 5.97
N GLY A 86 13.86 -2.80 6.07
CA GLY A 86 13.61 -1.93 4.91
C GLY A 86 12.36 -2.28 4.08
N GLU A 87 11.62 -3.31 4.48
CA GLU A 87 10.41 -3.79 3.81
C GLU A 87 9.15 -3.57 4.65
N LYS A 88 7.98 -3.49 4.01
CA LYS A 88 6.69 -3.40 4.73
C LYS A 88 6.29 -4.70 5.42
N ALA A 89 6.78 -5.81 4.88
CA ALA A 89 6.51 -7.15 5.34
C ALA A 89 7.62 -8.08 4.84
N LEU A 90 8.06 -8.98 5.70
CA LEU A 90 9.03 -10.02 5.40
C LEU A 90 8.29 -11.35 5.28
N ILE A 91 8.50 -12.08 4.18
CA ILE A 91 7.93 -13.42 3.99
C ILE A 91 8.98 -14.43 4.40
N LEU A 92 8.68 -15.22 5.41
CA LEU A 92 9.52 -16.34 5.82
C LEU A 92 8.97 -17.63 5.22
N ARG A 93 9.82 -18.35 4.50
CA ARG A 93 9.45 -19.58 3.77
C ARG A 93 9.90 -20.85 4.46
N ASP A 94 10.89 -20.73 5.33
CA ASP A 94 11.60 -21.84 5.94
C ASP A 94 12.26 -21.40 7.27
N PRO A 95 12.72 -22.38 8.07
CA PRO A 95 13.42 -22.11 9.33
C PRO A 95 14.70 -21.27 9.18
N GLU A 96 15.40 -21.38 8.04
CA GLU A 96 16.62 -20.60 7.78
C GLU A 96 16.31 -19.10 7.70
N GLY A 97 15.23 -18.74 6.99
CA GLY A 97 14.75 -17.36 6.91
C GLY A 97 14.37 -16.79 8.28
N LEU A 98 13.76 -17.60 9.16
CA LEU A 98 13.50 -17.17 10.54
C LEU A 98 14.79 -16.97 11.32
N GLN A 99 15.75 -17.89 11.23
CA GLN A 99 17.02 -17.72 11.93
C GLN A 99 17.76 -16.46 11.46
N GLY A 100 17.78 -16.19 10.15
CA GLY A 100 18.31 -14.96 9.58
C GLY A 100 17.60 -13.73 10.14
N PHE A 101 16.27 -13.73 10.17
CA PHE A 101 15.49 -12.65 10.77
C PHE A 101 15.84 -12.45 12.26
N LEU A 102 15.89 -13.51 13.07
CA LEU A 102 16.15 -13.42 14.50
C LEU A 102 17.57 -12.92 14.81
N ASN A 103 18.55 -13.27 13.96
CA ASN A 103 19.92 -12.77 14.07
C ASN A 103 19.99 -11.26 13.75
N ASP A 104 19.23 -10.82 12.75
CA ASP A 104 19.22 -9.43 12.27
C ASP A 104 18.22 -8.53 13.04
N ALA A 105 17.32 -9.12 13.83
CA ALA A 105 16.22 -8.42 14.50
C ALA A 105 16.66 -7.40 15.58
N SER A 106 17.96 -7.24 15.80
CA SER A 106 18.53 -6.19 16.65
C SER A 106 18.15 -4.80 16.12
N GLY A 107 17.04 -4.25 16.64
CA GLY A 107 16.47 -2.97 16.18
C GLY A 107 15.22 -3.09 15.31
N SER A 108 14.64 -4.29 15.18
CA SER A 108 13.31 -4.46 14.59
C SER A 108 12.26 -3.66 15.38
N PRO A 109 11.30 -3.04 14.70
CA PRO A 109 10.26 -2.28 15.37
C PRO A 109 9.32 -3.21 16.12
N GLU A 110 9.14 -2.97 17.42
CA GLU A 110 8.13 -3.66 18.22
C GLU A 110 6.93 -2.74 18.49
N PRO A 111 5.70 -3.28 18.58
CA PRO A 111 5.32 -4.69 18.41
C PRO A 111 5.23 -5.14 16.93
N LEU A 112 5.32 -6.46 16.73
CA LEU A 112 5.22 -7.15 15.44
C LEU A 112 3.93 -7.97 15.33
N LEU A 113 3.61 -8.37 14.10
CA LEU A 113 2.54 -9.31 13.77
C LEU A 113 3.14 -10.44 12.95
N VAL A 114 2.82 -11.69 13.32
CA VAL A 114 3.09 -12.88 12.50
C VAL A 114 1.77 -13.33 11.89
N GLN A 115 1.71 -13.43 10.57
CA GLN A 115 0.52 -13.84 9.84
C GLN A 115 0.80 -15.07 9.00
N LYS A 116 -0.16 -15.99 8.87
CA LYS A 116 -0.07 -17.04 7.85
C LYS A 116 0.03 -16.40 6.47
N TYR A 117 0.96 -16.87 5.64
CA TYR A 117 1.07 -16.35 4.28
C TYR A 117 -0.11 -16.86 3.44
N PHE A 118 -0.80 -15.92 2.79
CA PHE A 118 -1.84 -16.22 1.80
C PHE A 118 -1.37 -15.79 0.42
N MET A 119 -1.46 -16.69 -0.55
CA MET A 119 -1.09 -16.41 -1.93
C MET A 119 -2.33 -16.03 -2.74
N GLY A 120 -2.33 -14.85 -3.33
CA GLY A 120 -3.41 -14.42 -4.20
C GLY A 120 -3.10 -13.14 -4.97
N ARG A 121 -3.98 -12.79 -5.90
CA ARG A 121 -4.00 -11.48 -6.54
C ARG A 121 -4.61 -10.48 -5.60
N ARG A 122 -4.07 -9.25 -5.57
CA ARG A 122 -4.67 -8.18 -4.78
C ARG A 122 -5.81 -7.52 -5.52
N HIS A 123 -6.92 -7.35 -4.83
CA HIS A 123 -8.08 -6.62 -5.28
C HIS A 123 -8.35 -5.46 -4.31
N ASN A 124 -8.86 -4.37 -4.86
CA ASN A 124 -9.22 -3.17 -4.13
C ASN A 124 -10.68 -2.85 -4.43
N LEU A 125 -11.55 -2.93 -3.41
CA LEU A 125 -12.88 -2.31 -3.45
C LEU A 125 -12.76 -0.88 -2.95
N TYR A 126 -12.83 0.07 -3.87
CA TYR A 126 -13.04 1.48 -3.52
C TYR A 126 -14.51 1.67 -3.26
N PHE A 127 -14.84 2.28 -2.13
CA PHE A 127 -16.23 2.46 -1.75
C PHE A 127 -16.47 3.85 -1.21
N LEU A 128 -17.72 4.27 -1.31
CA LEU A 128 -18.30 5.39 -0.60
C LEU A 128 -19.35 4.84 0.35
N ALA A 129 -19.32 5.27 1.61
CA ALA A 129 -20.30 4.86 2.60
C ALA A 129 -20.89 6.06 3.36
N GLU A 130 -22.07 5.84 3.92
CA GLU A 130 -22.82 6.81 4.69
C GLU A 130 -23.40 6.09 5.91
N HIS A 131 -22.84 6.37 7.09
CA HIS A 131 -23.32 5.85 8.37
C HIS A 131 -23.55 4.32 8.37
N GLY A 132 -22.51 3.59 7.94
CA GLY A 132 -22.55 2.13 7.89
C GLY A 132 -23.31 1.53 6.70
N ARG A 133 -23.74 2.35 5.74
CA ARG A 133 -24.36 1.90 4.48
C ARG A 133 -23.45 2.18 3.30
N ILE A 134 -23.20 1.18 2.46
CA ILE A 134 -22.49 1.37 1.18
C ILE A 134 -23.40 2.16 0.23
N VAL A 135 -22.88 3.28 -0.27
CA VAL A 135 -23.50 4.12 -1.30
C VAL A 135 -23.08 3.65 -2.69
N ASP A 136 -21.80 3.31 -2.85
CA ASP A 136 -21.22 2.90 -4.13
C ASP A 136 -19.93 2.10 -3.92
N VAL A 137 -19.58 1.24 -4.88
CA VAL A 137 -18.43 0.35 -4.81
C VAL A 137 -17.87 0.04 -6.20
N GLU A 138 -16.54 0.12 -6.30
CA GLU A 138 -15.79 -0.08 -7.53
C GLU A 138 -14.61 -1.00 -7.28
N GLU A 139 -14.42 -2.00 -8.14
CA GLU A 139 -13.36 -2.98 -7.97
C GLU A 139 -12.20 -2.79 -8.95
N THR A 140 -11.00 -2.83 -8.40
CA THR A 140 -9.75 -2.88 -9.16
C THR A 140 -8.98 -4.15 -8.84
N ARG A 141 -8.72 -4.96 -9.86
CA ARG A 141 -7.75 -6.04 -9.77
C ARG A 141 -6.35 -5.52 -10.06
N VAL A 142 -5.41 -5.85 -9.18
CA VAL A 142 -3.98 -5.52 -9.34
C VAL A 142 -3.29 -6.71 -10.01
N ASP A 143 -2.92 -6.55 -11.27
CA ASP A 143 -2.27 -7.59 -12.06
C ASP A 143 -0.77 -7.72 -11.68
N ARG A 144 -0.11 -6.60 -11.33
CA ARG A 144 1.30 -6.58 -10.87
C ARG A 144 1.55 -5.53 -9.79
N THR A 145 2.56 -5.78 -8.97
CA THR A 145 3.09 -4.81 -8.00
C THR A 145 4.55 -4.48 -8.26
N ASP A 146 5.05 -3.37 -7.71
CA ASP A 146 6.46 -3.00 -7.77
C ASP A 146 7.37 -3.97 -6.98
N ARG A 147 6.81 -4.98 -6.30
CA ARG A 147 7.52 -6.07 -5.65
C ARG A 147 7.07 -7.42 -6.25
N ARG A 148 8.02 -8.30 -6.58
CA ARG A 148 7.68 -9.63 -7.15
C ARG A 148 6.90 -10.54 -6.20
N ASN A 149 7.07 -10.33 -4.88
CA ASN A 149 6.35 -11.06 -3.84
C ASN A 149 4.92 -10.55 -3.60
N GLY A 150 4.45 -9.55 -4.35
CA GLY A 150 3.07 -9.03 -4.25
C GLY A 150 2.83 -8.02 -3.11
N THR A 151 3.79 -7.78 -2.22
CA THR A 151 3.61 -6.85 -1.08
C THR A 151 3.75 -5.36 -1.46
N GLY A 152 4.06 -5.09 -2.73
CA GLY A 152 4.32 -3.76 -3.26
C GLY A 152 3.08 -2.94 -3.61
N LEU A 153 3.31 -1.76 -4.15
CA LEU A 153 2.29 -0.89 -4.74
C LEU A 153 1.86 -1.43 -6.12
N GLY A 154 0.57 -1.28 -6.45
CA GLY A 154 0.04 -1.73 -7.73
C GLY A 154 0.62 -0.91 -8.87
N VAL A 155 1.29 -1.59 -9.80
CA VAL A 155 1.93 -0.96 -10.97
C VAL A 155 1.19 -1.22 -12.27
N ALA A 156 0.40 -2.28 -12.32
CA ALA A 156 -0.49 -2.57 -13.42
C ALA A 156 -1.74 -3.26 -12.88
N GLY A 157 -2.88 -2.99 -13.51
CA GLY A 157 -4.14 -3.60 -13.12
C GLY A 157 -5.28 -3.07 -13.98
N ARG A 158 -6.51 -3.39 -13.56
CA ARG A 158 -7.70 -3.01 -14.31
C ARG A 158 -8.92 -2.90 -13.42
N ARG A 159 -9.88 -2.08 -13.85
CA ARG A 159 -11.24 -2.10 -13.31
C ARG A 159 -11.94 -3.38 -13.75
N ILE A 160 -12.63 -4.02 -12.82
CA ILE A 160 -13.49 -5.19 -13.05
C ILE A 160 -14.84 -4.97 -12.38
N GLN A 161 -15.79 -5.85 -12.67
CA GLN A 161 -17.05 -5.90 -11.93
C GLN A 161 -16.76 -6.19 -10.47
N ALA A 162 -17.42 -5.47 -9.56
CA ALA A 162 -17.29 -5.73 -8.14
C ALA A 162 -17.84 -7.12 -7.78
N SER A 163 -17.03 -7.91 -7.06
CA SER A 163 -17.38 -9.24 -6.60
C SER A 163 -18.52 -9.16 -5.57
N PRO A 164 -19.68 -9.80 -5.84
CA PRO A 164 -20.82 -9.76 -4.91
C PRO A 164 -20.49 -10.30 -3.51
N GLU A 165 -19.64 -11.33 -3.44
CA GLU A 165 -19.18 -11.92 -2.18
C GLU A 165 -18.38 -10.90 -1.35
N TRP A 166 -17.40 -10.26 -1.97
CA TRP A 166 -16.59 -9.25 -1.29
C TRP A 166 -17.35 -7.99 -0.94
N VAL A 167 -18.34 -7.59 -1.75
CA VAL A 167 -19.27 -6.51 -1.42
C VAL A 167 -20.13 -6.89 -0.20
N SER A 168 -20.51 -8.15 -0.05
CA SER A 168 -21.21 -8.65 1.15
C SER A 168 -20.34 -8.55 2.40
N HIS A 169 -19.07 -8.97 2.32
CA HIS A 169 -18.10 -8.81 3.42
C HIS A 169 -17.84 -7.34 3.76
N LEU A 170 -17.66 -6.49 2.75
CA LEU A 170 -17.53 -5.05 2.91
C LEU A 170 -18.73 -4.46 3.64
N ARG A 171 -19.95 -4.89 3.31
CA ARG A 171 -21.18 -4.40 3.96
C ARG A 171 -21.19 -4.68 5.45
N LYS A 172 -20.76 -5.87 5.88
CA LYS A 172 -20.62 -6.23 7.31
C LYS A 172 -19.63 -5.30 8.01
N LEU A 173 -18.46 -5.10 7.40
CA LEU A 173 -17.40 -4.27 7.98
C LEU A 173 -17.82 -2.79 8.07
N VAL A 174 -18.34 -2.24 6.98
CA VAL A 174 -18.81 -0.85 6.89
C VAL A 174 -19.90 -0.59 7.92
N SER A 175 -20.88 -1.49 8.04
CA SER A 175 -21.94 -1.42 9.04
C SER A 175 -21.41 -1.44 10.48
N SER A 176 -20.51 -2.38 10.80
CA SER A 176 -19.93 -2.51 12.15
C SER A 176 -19.06 -1.32 12.57
N LEU A 177 -18.43 -0.64 11.61
CA LEU A 177 -17.62 0.55 11.85
C LEU A 177 -18.42 1.86 11.90
N ASP A 178 -19.73 1.84 11.62
CA ASP A 178 -20.51 3.04 11.29
C ASP A 178 -19.76 3.91 10.26
N TYR A 179 -19.20 3.26 9.23
CA TYR A 179 -18.26 3.89 8.32
C TYR A 179 -18.96 5.00 7.52
N HIS A 180 -18.35 6.19 7.47
CA HIS A 180 -18.81 7.32 6.68
C HIS A 180 -17.65 7.91 5.85
N GLY A 181 -17.92 8.21 4.58
CA GLY A 181 -16.96 8.73 3.61
C GLY A 181 -16.34 7.64 2.73
N MET A 182 -15.21 7.95 2.10
CA MET A 182 -14.52 7.02 1.19
C MET A 182 -13.55 6.08 1.89
N GLY A 183 -13.38 4.89 1.31
CA GLY A 183 -12.37 3.93 1.72
C GLY A 183 -11.93 3.00 0.60
N CYS A 184 -10.96 2.16 0.92
CA CYS A 184 -10.48 1.10 0.05
C CYS A 184 -10.31 -0.18 0.87
N PHE A 185 -11.19 -1.15 0.65
CA PHE A 185 -11.13 -2.47 1.24
C PHE A 185 -10.29 -3.38 0.33
N GLN A 186 -9.20 -3.92 0.87
CA GLN A 186 -8.26 -4.73 0.12
C GLN A 186 -8.33 -6.18 0.55
N PHE A 187 -8.26 -7.06 -0.44
CA PHE A 187 -8.21 -8.50 -0.22
C PHE A 187 -7.28 -9.17 -1.25
N LEU A 188 -6.90 -10.40 -0.92
CA LEU A 188 -6.21 -11.32 -1.81
C LEU A 188 -7.22 -12.38 -2.27
N GLU A 189 -7.18 -12.73 -3.55
CA GLU A 189 -7.97 -13.83 -4.13
C GLU A 189 -7.02 -14.87 -4.74
N SER A 190 -7.15 -16.11 -4.32
CA SER A 190 -6.37 -17.23 -4.84
C SER A 190 -6.80 -17.54 -6.28
N GLU A 191 -5.88 -17.43 -7.24
CA GLU A 191 -6.18 -17.77 -8.64
C GLU A 191 -6.45 -19.27 -8.83
N GLN A 192 -6.06 -20.11 -7.87
CA GLN A 192 -6.22 -21.57 -7.95
C GLN A 192 -7.54 -22.05 -7.34
N THR A 193 -7.90 -21.50 -6.17
CA THR A 193 -9.04 -21.97 -5.37
C THR A 193 -10.23 -21.01 -5.41
N GLY A 194 -10.02 -19.76 -5.83
CA GLY A 194 -11.01 -18.69 -5.72
C GLY A 194 -11.20 -18.19 -4.29
N GLU A 195 -10.49 -18.76 -3.31
CA GLU A 195 -10.60 -18.36 -1.92
C GLU A 195 -10.08 -16.95 -1.67
N GLY A 196 -10.71 -16.30 -0.71
CA GLY A 196 -10.44 -14.92 -0.34
C GLY A 196 -9.69 -14.77 0.97
N CYS A 197 -8.88 -13.71 1.08
CA CYS A 197 -8.26 -13.29 2.33
C CYS A 197 -8.25 -11.77 2.46
N PHE A 198 -8.90 -11.23 3.49
CA PHE A 198 -8.80 -9.84 3.88
C PHE A 198 -7.34 -9.43 4.09
N LEU A 199 -6.98 -8.25 3.58
CA LEU A 199 -5.64 -7.68 3.72
C LEU A 199 -5.66 -6.48 4.66
N GLU A 200 -6.42 -5.45 4.31
CA GLU A 200 -6.55 -4.21 5.08
C GLU A 200 -7.75 -3.38 4.61
N VAL A 201 -8.20 -2.43 5.43
CA VAL A 201 -9.09 -1.35 5.01
C VAL A 201 -8.37 -0.02 5.16
N ASN A 202 -8.22 0.69 4.05
CA ASN A 202 -7.60 2.00 4.03
C ASN A 202 -8.70 3.06 4.11
N ALA A 203 -8.71 3.87 5.16
CA ALA A 203 -9.66 4.98 5.30
C ALA A 203 -9.26 6.21 4.45
N ARG A 204 -8.91 5.97 3.19
CA ARG A 204 -8.42 6.96 2.22
C ARG A 204 -8.44 6.41 0.81
N LEU A 205 -8.27 7.31 -0.15
CA LEU A 205 -7.99 6.95 -1.54
C LEU A 205 -6.65 6.22 -1.67
N GLY A 206 -6.67 5.13 -2.44
CA GLY A 206 -5.46 4.44 -2.90
C GLY A 206 -4.80 5.20 -4.06
N ALA A 207 -3.49 5.06 -4.21
CA ALA A 207 -2.71 5.78 -5.23
C ALA A 207 -3.17 5.47 -6.67
N ASN A 208 -3.73 4.29 -6.91
CA ASN A 208 -4.27 3.88 -8.19
C ASN A 208 -5.72 4.35 -8.43
N TYR A 209 -6.42 5.02 -7.50
CA TYR A 209 -7.82 5.44 -7.71
C TYR A 209 -8.05 6.26 -9.00
N GLY A 210 -7.06 7.05 -9.44
CA GLY A 210 -7.21 7.91 -10.62
C GLY A 210 -7.60 7.18 -11.92
N HIS A 211 -7.37 5.87 -12.04
CA HIS A 211 -7.87 5.12 -13.21
C HIS A 211 -9.37 4.81 -13.13
N LEU A 212 -9.93 4.63 -11.93
CA LEU A 212 -11.38 4.46 -11.75
C LEU A 212 -12.11 5.74 -12.14
N GLN A 213 -11.58 6.90 -11.73
CA GLN A 213 -12.14 8.18 -12.12
C GLN A 213 -12.18 8.38 -13.64
N LYS A 214 -11.07 8.04 -14.33
CA LYS A 214 -11.03 8.05 -15.80
C LYS A 214 -11.94 7.01 -16.46
N SER A 215 -12.33 5.97 -15.73
CA SER A 215 -13.32 4.97 -16.19
C SER A 215 -14.77 5.40 -15.97
N GLY A 216 -15.00 6.57 -15.37
CA GLY A 216 -16.33 7.13 -15.10
C GLY A 216 -16.82 6.99 -13.66
N ALA A 217 -16.05 6.35 -12.77
CA ALA A 217 -16.37 6.34 -11.35
C ALA A 217 -16.24 7.75 -10.76
N ASP A 218 -17.22 8.23 -10.03
CA ASP A 218 -17.28 9.59 -9.48
C ASP A 218 -17.29 9.59 -7.95
N LEU A 219 -16.76 8.53 -7.33
CA LEU A 219 -16.79 8.37 -5.87
C LEU A 219 -16.21 9.58 -5.12
N LEU A 220 -15.17 10.22 -5.68
CA LEU A 220 -14.54 11.40 -5.10
C LEU A 220 -15.45 12.63 -5.18
N GLU A 221 -16.03 12.89 -6.34
CA GLU A 221 -16.99 13.97 -6.55
C GLU A 221 -18.19 13.80 -5.60
N ARG A 222 -18.72 12.58 -5.50
CA ARG A 222 -19.81 12.24 -4.58
C ARG A 222 -19.43 12.36 -3.12
N TRP A 223 -18.18 12.06 -2.74
CA TRP A 223 -17.69 12.29 -1.38
C TRP A 223 -17.60 13.78 -1.05
N ILE A 224 -17.18 14.60 -2.02
CA ILE A 224 -17.17 16.06 -1.88
C ILE A 224 -18.59 16.60 -1.72
N GLU A 225 -19.54 16.09 -2.52
CA GLU A 225 -20.96 16.44 -2.40
C GLU A 225 -21.53 16.03 -1.05
N GLN A 226 -21.29 14.80 -0.60
CA GLN A 226 -21.71 14.29 0.71
C GLN A 226 -21.19 15.20 1.84
N ALA A 227 -19.91 15.60 1.79
CA ALA A 227 -19.31 16.50 2.77
C ALA A 227 -19.82 17.95 2.68
N SER A 228 -20.36 18.34 1.53
CA SER A 228 -20.89 19.69 1.29
C SER A 228 -22.36 19.82 1.71
N LEU A 229 -23.16 18.79 1.42
CA LEU A 229 -24.62 18.79 1.53
C LEU A 229 -25.15 18.02 2.75
N ASN A 230 -24.30 17.32 3.49
CA ASN A 230 -24.67 16.37 4.56
C ASN A 230 -25.53 15.18 4.10
N GLU A 231 -25.73 14.99 2.79
CA GLU A 231 -26.48 13.87 2.21
C GLU A 231 -25.85 13.46 0.88
N SER A 232 -25.82 12.16 0.60
CA SER A 232 -25.43 11.64 -0.72
C SER A 232 -26.63 11.60 -1.68
N ARG A 233 -26.47 12.13 -2.90
CA ARG A 233 -27.44 11.87 -3.97
C ARG A 233 -27.33 10.42 -4.42
N ASN A 234 -28.46 9.72 -4.40
CA ASN A 234 -28.58 8.34 -4.84
C ASN A 234 -29.26 8.30 -6.21
N GLU A 235 -28.67 8.99 -7.18
CA GLU A 235 -29.14 8.96 -8.57
C GLU A 235 -28.62 7.67 -9.22
N GLY A 236 -29.55 6.76 -9.57
CA GLY A 236 -29.22 5.46 -10.15
C GLY A 236 -28.41 5.61 -11.44
N ARG A 237 -27.20 5.05 -11.44
CA ARG A 237 -26.33 5.05 -12.63
C ARG A 237 -26.49 3.77 -13.43
N PRO A 238 -26.33 3.84 -14.77
CA PRO A 238 -26.17 2.65 -15.58
C PRO A 238 -24.92 1.87 -15.15
N GLU A 239 -25.07 0.56 -14.94
CA GLU A 239 -24.03 -0.39 -14.49
C GLU A 239 -22.92 -0.68 -15.51
N THR A 240 -22.74 0.14 -16.55
CA THR A 240 -21.75 -0.17 -17.59
C THR A 240 -20.32 0.02 -17.08
N VAL A 241 -19.77 -1.05 -16.50
CA VAL A 241 -18.37 -1.14 -16.09
C VAL A 241 -17.48 -1.14 -17.32
N ARG A 242 -16.87 0.02 -17.59
CA ARG A 242 -15.80 0.11 -18.57
C ARG A 242 -14.52 -0.44 -17.95
N SER A 243 -14.13 -1.65 -18.36
CA SER A 243 -12.86 -2.24 -17.94
C SER A 243 -11.69 -1.47 -18.56
N LEU A 244 -11.12 -0.55 -17.80
CA LEU A 244 -9.92 0.19 -18.16
C LEU A 244 -8.70 -0.41 -17.46
N LYS A 245 -7.62 -0.57 -18.22
CA LYS A 245 -6.30 -0.97 -17.71
C LYS A 245 -5.50 0.26 -17.32
N TYR A 246 -4.76 0.15 -16.22
CA TYR A 246 -3.81 1.18 -15.80
C TYR A 246 -2.39 0.65 -15.80
N ALA A 247 -1.44 1.57 -15.99
CA ALA A 247 -0.02 1.33 -15.79
C ALA A 247 0.65 2.50 -15.04
N TRP A 248 1.58 2.15 -14.15
CA TRP A 248 2.48 3.05 -13.44
C TRP A 248 3.92 2.68 -13.80
N THR A 249 4.35 3.12 -14.98
CA THR A 249 5.64 2.70 -15.56
C THR A 249 6.82 3.29 -14.79
N TYR A 250 6.66 4.45 -14.13
CA TYR A 250 7.70 4.96 -13.23
C TYR A 250 7.94 4.03 -12.04
N GLY A 251 6.87 3.51 -11.42
CA GLY A 251 6.97 2.56 -10.31
C GLY A 251 7.67 1.27 -10.71
N GLU A 252 7.38 0.76 -11.90
CA GLU A 252 8.05 -0.41 -12.45
C GLU A 252 9.52 -0.16 -12.75
N LEU A 253 9.86 0.98 -13.35
CA LEU A 253 11.25 1.36 -13.60
C LEU A 253 12.06 1.41 -12.29
N ARG A 254 11.48 1.96 -11.23
CA ARG A 254 12.11 1.99 -9.89
C ARG A 254 12.26 0.60 -9.29
N SER A 255 11.30 -0.30 -9.52
CA SER A 255 11.40 -1.70 -9.11
C SER A 255 12.55 -2.43 -9.83
N ILE A 256 12.66 -2.24 -11.14
CA ILE A 256 13.72 -2.83 -11.97
C ILE A 256 15.08 -2.31 -11.52
N GLU A 257 15.22 -1.00 -11.34
CA GLU A 257 16.46 -0.37 -10.86
C GLU A 257 16.91 -0.93 -9.51
N ARG A 258 15.97 -1.07 -8.55
CA ARG A 258 16.26 -1.58 -7.22
C ARG A 258 16.84 -3.00 -7.30
N ARG A 259 16.15 -3.90 -8.02
CA ARG A 259 16.56 -5.31 -8.17
C ARG A 259 17.85 -5.49 -8.95
N TRP A 260 18.12 -4.60 -9.90
CA TRP A 260 19.42 -4.57 -10.56
C TRP A 260 20.52 -4.12 -9.60
N SER A 261 20.22 -3.14 -8.74
CA SER A 261 21.21 -2.54 -7.84
C SER A 261 21.56 -3.42 -6.64
N ASP A 262 20.61 -4.21 -6.13
CA ASP A 262 20.81 -5.17 -5.03
C ASP A 262 21.27 -6.56 -5.52
N GLY A 263 21.38 -6.76 -6.84
CA GLY A 263 21.81 -8.01 -7.45
C GLY A 263 20.74 -9.10 -7.46
N SER A 264 19.50 -8.79 -7.08
CA SER A 264 18.40 -9.77 -7.07
C SER A 264 17.82 -10.06 -8.46
N ALA A 265 18.35 -9.45 -9.52
CA ALA A 265 17.93 -9.69 -10.90
C ALA A 265 19.11 -9.76 -11.88
N GLY A 266 19.12 -10.81 -12.70
CA GLY A 266 20.07 -10.95 -13.80
C GLY A 266 19.74 -10.06 -15.01
N LEU A 267 20.61 -10.07 -16.02
CA LEU A 267 20.42 -9.29 -17.26
C LEU A 267 19.19 -9.74 -18.05
N GLY A 268 18.96 -11.06 -18.16
CA GLY A 268 17.78 -11.61 -18.84
C GLY A 268 16.47 -11.25 -18.14
N GLU A 269 16.43 -11.32 -16.81
CA GLU A 269 15.26 -10.92 -16.03
C GLU A 269 14.99 -9.42 -16.15
N THR A 270 16.04 -8.60 -16.07
CA THR A 270 15.94 -7.15 -16.24
C THR A 270 15.39 -6.78 -17.62
N ALA A 271 15.86 -7.43 -18.69
CA ALA A 271 15.34 -7.24 -20.03
C ALA A 271 13.87 -7.65 -20.15
N HIS A 272 13.49 -8.78 -19.54
CA HIS A 272 12.10 -9.23 -19.49
C HIS A 272 11.19 -8.23 -18.77
N ASP A 273 11.62 -7.71 -17.62
CA ASP A 273 10.83 -6.76 -16.84
C ASP A 273 10.70 -5.41 -17.54
N LEU A 274 11.75 -4.94 -18.23
CA LEU A 274 11.69 -3.75 -19.09
C LEU A 274 10.70 -3.94 -20.24
N TRP A 275 10.74 -5.10 -20.91
CA TRP A 275 9.76 -5.44 -21.94
C TRP A 275 8.34 -5.43 -21.38
N LYS A 276 8.13 -6.05 -20.22
CA LYS A 276 6.82 -6.09 -19.55
C LYS A 276 6.32 -4.71 -19.14
N MET A 277 7.22 -3.80 -18.75
CA MET A 277 6.90 -2.41 -18.48
C MET A 277 6.46 -1.67 -19.74
N VAL A 278 7.21 -1.81 -20.84
CA VAL A 278 6.85 -1.21 -22.14
C VAL A 278 5.50 -1.76 -22.63
N GLU A 279 5.33 -3.08 -22.60
CA GLU A 279 4.08 -3.75 -22.97
C GLU A 279 2.89 -3.20 -22.17
N SER A 280 3.06 -3.02 -20.85
CA SER A 280 1.98 -2.55 -19.98
C SER A 280 1.69 -1.07 -20.20
N GLY A 281 2.71 -0.25 -20.45
CA GLY A 281 2.53 1.14 -20.86
C GLY A 281 1.76 1.25 -22.18
N LEU A 282 2.12 0.47 -23.21
CA LEU A 282 1.45 0.51 -24.51
C LEU A 282 0.01 -0.01 -24.47
N LYS A 283 -0.28 -0.97 -23.59
CA LYS A 283 -1.62 -1.58 -23.44
C LYS A 283 -2.51 -0.90 -22.40
N ALA A 284 -2.02 0.12 -21.70
CA ALA A 284 -2.79 0.83 -20.68
C ALA A 284 -3.70 1.87 -21.32
N ASP A 285 -4.95 1.90 -20.87
CA ASP A 285 -5.88 3.00 -21.18
C ASP A 285 -5.56 4.23 -20.32
N VAL A 286 -5.03 3.99 -19.12
CA VAL A 286 -4.69 5.02 -18.14
C VAL A 286 -3.24 4.90 -17.69
N HIS A 287 -2.47 5.96 -17.90
CA HIS A 287 -1.18 6.13 -17.24
C HIS A 287 -1.37 6.86 -15.90
N LEU A 288 -0.80 6.29 -14.83
CA LEU A 288 -0.80 6.91 -13.50
C LEU A 288 0.30 7.98 -13.36
N ASP A 289 1.33 7.94 -14.22
CA ASP A 289 2.45 8.88 -14.21
C ASP A 289 2.10 10.28 -14.74
N GLY A 290 1.06 10.37 -15.56
CA GLY A 290 0.66 11.61 -16.20
C GLY A 290 -0.41 11.41 -17.25
N SER A 291 -0.75 12.49 -17.94
CA SER A 291 -1.71 12.50 -19.04
C SER A 291 -1.04 13.00 -20.30
N TRP A 292 -1.45 12.52 -21.47
CA TRP A 292 -1.02 13.12 -22.74
C TRP A 292 -1.47 14.59 -22.87
N ARG A 293 -2.53 14.98 -22.17
CA ARG A 293 -3.02 16.37 -22.10
C ARG A 293 -2.18 17.25 -21.17
N ASP A 294 -1.48 16.65 -20.22
CA ASP A 294 -0.53 17.34 -19.35
C ASP A 294 0.67 16.41 -19.05
N PRO A 295 1.68 16.37 -19.93
CA PRO A 295 2.82 15.49 -19.78
C PRO A 295 3.85 16.01 -18.78
N ARG A 296 3.71 17.26 -18.28
CA ARG A 296 4.72 17.91 -17.43
C ARG A 296 4.98 17.13 -16.14
N PRO A 297 3.97 16.61 -15.40
CA PRO A 297 4.22 15.81 -14.20
C PRO A 297 5.09 14.59 -14.48
N ALA A 298 4.75 13.81 -15.51
CA ALA A 298 5.54 12.66 -15.94
C ALA A 298 6.97 13.07 -16.31
N TRP A 299 7.13 14.10 -17.14
CA TRP A 299 8.45 14.59 -17.55
C TRP A 299 9.32 15.00 -16.35
N VAL A 300 8.77 15.71 -15.36
CA VAL A 300 9.50 16.09 -14.14
C VAL A 300 9.94 14.86 -13.35
N LEU A 301 9.07 13.85 -13.21
CA LEU A 301 9.39 12.59 -12.52
C LEU A 301 10.56 11.86 -13.21
N TYR A 302 10.47 11.65 -14.53
CA TYR A 302 11.52 10.98 -15.29
C TYR A 302 12.82 11.79 -15.34
N ARG A 303 12.76 13.10 -15.55
CA ARG A 303 13.95 13.96 -15.56
C ARG A 303 14.71 13.88 -14.24
N ARG A 304 14.01 13.96 -13.10
CA ARG A 304 14.63 13.83 -11.77
C ARG A 304 15.27 12.45 -11.59
N TYR A 305 14.58 11.40 -12.03
CA TYR A 305 15.11 10.04 -12.00
C TYR A 305 16.42 9.92 -12.79
N PHE A 306 16.42 10.29 -14.08
CA PHE A 306 17.61 10.19 -14.92
C PHE A 306 18.76 11.07 -14.43
N ALA A 307 18.48 12.28 -13.95
CA ALA A 307 19.50 13.12 -13.32
C ALA A 307 20.13 12.45 -12.08
N SER A 308 19.35 11.73 -11.27
CA SER A 308 19.85 10.98 -10.12
C SER A 308 20.69 9.76 -10.52
N LEU A 309 20.32 9.10 -11.62
CA LEU A 309 21.00 7.93 -12.16
C LEU A 309 22.36 8.34 -12.73
N LEU A 310 22.40 9.40 -13.55
CA LEU A 310 23.63 9.96 -14.11
C LEU A 310 24.61 10.40 -13.00
N LYS A 311 24.12 11.04 -11.94
CA LYS A 311 24.95 11.40 -10.77
C LYS A 311 25.56 10.19 -10.09
N ARG A 312 24.84 9.06 -9.98
CA ARG A 312 25.34 7.82 -9.38
C ARG A 312 26.39 7.15 -10.25
N LEU A 313 26.16 7.06 -11.56
CA LEU A 313 27.13 6.54 -12.52
C LEU A 313 28.41 7.39 -12.54
N TYR A 314 28.26 8.72 -12.53
CA TYR A 314 29.39 9.65 -12.46
C TYR A 314 30.22 9.48 -11.17
N ARG A 315 29.56 9.24 -10.02
CA ARG A 315 30.25 9.00 -8.73
C ARG A 315 30.97 7.65 -8.67
N LYS A 316 30.40 6.59 -9.25
CA LYS A 316 31.06 5.27 -9.33
C LYS A 316 32.35 5.30 -10.15
N GLY A 317 32.49 6.25 -11.09
CA GLY A 317 33.70 6.45 -11.89
C GLY A 317 34.77 7.34 -11.26
N ARG A 318 34.53 7.95 -10.08
CA ARG A 318 35.54 8.75 -9.38
C ARG A 318 36.17 7.94 -8.25
N PRO A 319 37.52 7.90 -8.14
CA PRO A 319 38.16 7.36 -6.95
C PRO A 319 37.67 8.15 -5.74
N VAL A 320 37.21 7.44 -4.70
CA VAL A 320 36.91 8.05 -3.41
C VAL A 320 38.23 8.69 -2.93
N PRO A 321 38.28 10.01 -2.67
CA PRO A 321 39.49 10.60 -2.09
C PRO A 321 39.75 9.87 -0.77
N LYS A 322 40.92 9.22 -0.67
CA LYS A 322 41.37 8.62 0.59
C LYS A 322 41.38 9.75 1.62
N VAL A 323 40.43 9.72 2.55
CA VAL A 323 40.48 10.57 3.73
C VAL A 323 41.74 10.13 4.46
N SER A 324 42.76 10.99 4.47
CA SER A 324 43.95 10.78 5.28
C SER A 324 43.50 10.69 6.73
N ALA A 325 43.79 9.56 7.36
CA ALA A 325 43.43 9.28 8.74
C ALA A 325 44.29 10.11 9.70
N HIS A 326 44.23 11.44 9.68
CA HIS A 326 44.94 12.31 10.62
C HIS A 326 44.05 13.49 11.03
N ALA A 327 43.27 13.30 12.09
CA ALA A 327 43.00 14.29 13.13
C ALA A 327 42.10 13.64 14.20
N ARG A 328 42.69 13.19 15.31
CA ARG A 328 41.92 12.98 16.54
C ARG A 328 41.40 14.35 16.99
N PRO A 329 40.12 14.53 17.30
CA PRO A 329 39.68 15.73 18.00
C PRO A 329 40.25 15.69 19.42
N THR A 330 41.12 16.65 19.73
CA THR A 330 41.47 17.01 21.11
C THR A 330 40.20 17.40 21.84
N GLN A 331 39.84 16.65 22.88
CA GLN A 331 38.88 17.05 23.89
C GLN A 331 39.45 18.29 24.61
N SER A 332 38.85 19.47 24.38
CA SER A 332 39.04 20.62 25.26
C SER A 332 37.86 20.71 26.22
N ALA A 333 38.21 20.91 27.48
CA ALA A 333 37.33 20.94 28.63
C ALA A 333 36.31 22.09 28.56
N LEU A 334 35.09 21.81 29.01
CA LEU A 334 34.12 22.83 29.41
C LEU A 334 34.55 23.45 30.75
N PRO A 335 34.55 24.78 30.89
CA PRO A 335 34.69 25.42 32.20
C PRO A 335 33.37 25.33 32.99
N ARG A 336 33.55 25.32 34.31
CA ARG A 336 32.55 25.09 35.37
C ARG A 336 31.40 26.08 35.40
#